data_AF-A0A7Y5BXW4-F1
#
_entry.id   AF-A0A7Y5BXW4-F1
#
_cell.length_a   1.000
_cell.length_b   1.000
_cell.length_c   1.000
_cell.angle_alpha   90.00
_cell.angle_beta   90.00
_cell.angle_gamma   90.00
#
_symmetry.space_group_name_H-M   'P 1'
#
loop_
_entity.id
_entity.type
_entity.pdbx_description
1 polymer ?
#
loop_
_entity_poly.entity_id
_entity_poly.type
_entity_poly.pdbx_seq_one_letter_code
_entity_poly.pdbx_strand_id
1 'polypeptide(L)'
;MTNPFVHGNPVLPAQFANRSRELRRLVNRIITGQSTALVGEPRTGKTSLLEYLRARETQADLYGHNAAPLIFFYMDSQLLGPEFTQSHFWQNALYPLYDQVIAGKGDNTRIAQEVKEKMDTLRQRAGNGAEVARV
;
A
#
# COMPACT_ATOMS: atom_id res chain seq x y z
N MET A 1 8.10 -30.91 -12.22
CA MET A 1 7.67 -30.33 -10.92
C MET A 1 8.64 -29.23 -10.55
N THR A 2 8.14 -28.01 -10.34
CA THR A 2 8.98 -26.83 -10.03
C THR A 2 9.20 -26.75 -8.52
N ASN A 3 10.42 -26.47 -8.08
CA ASN A 3 10.75 -26.30 -6.66
C ASN A 3 9.94 -25.13 -6.06
N PRO A 4 9.12 -25.35 -5.01
CA PRO A 4 8.35 -24.29 -4.37
C PRO A 4 9.20 -23.37 -3.47
N PHE A 5 10.45 -23.74 -3.17
CA PHE A 5 11.37 -22.97 -2.35
C PHE A 5 12.18 -22.01 -3.21
N VAL A 6 11.64 -20.82 -3.43
CA VAL A 6 12.34 -19.71 -4.09
C VAL A 6 13.03 -18.86 -3.02
N HIS A 7 14.36 -18.73 -3.11
CA HIS A 7 15.15 -17.89 -2.21
C HIS A 7 15.32 -16.47 -2.77
N GLY A 8 15.42 -15.49 -1.88
CA GLY A 8 15.69 -14.09 -2.24
C GLY A 8 14.41 -13.26 -2.40
N ASN A 9 13.79 -13.35 -3.58
CA ASN A 9 12.64 -12.51 -3.93
C ASN A 9 11.34 -12.98 -3.26
N PRO A 10 10.38 -12.07 -3.03
CA PRO A 10 9.01 -12.47 -2.71
C PRO A 10 8.49 -13.48 -3.72
N VAL A 11 7.78 -14.49 -3.21
CA VAL A 11 7.16 -15.53 -4.04
C VAL A 11 6.00 -14.90 -4.80
N LEU A 12 5.87 -15.24 -6.08
CA LEU A 12 4.77 -14.75 -6.92
C LEU A 12 3.42 -15.22 -6.37
N PRO A 13 2.33 -14.43 -6.56
CA PRO A 13 1.01 -14.81 -6.05
C PRO A 13 0.57 -16.22 -6.47
N ALA A 14 0.82 -16.60 -7.73
CA ALA A 14 0.48 -17.93 -8.26
C ALA A 14 1.23 -19.10 -7.59
N GLN A 15 2.35 -18.83 -6.91
CA GLN A 15 3.17 -19.82 -6.20
C GLN A 15 3.03 -19.71 -4.68
N PHE A 16 2.26 -18.72 -4.20
CA PHE A 16 2.05 -18.51 -2.77
C PHE A 16 1.09 -19.58 -2.23
N ALA A 17 1.60 -20.41 -1.32
CA ALA A 17 0.86 -21.52 -0.75
C ALA A 17 0.83 -21.45 0.77
N ASN A 18 -0.18 -22.08 1.36
CA ASN A 18 -0.45 -22.10 2.80
C ASN A 18 -0.77 -20.68 3.34
N ARG A 19 -0.88 -20.51 4.67
CA ARG A 19 -1.26 -19.24 5.34
C ARG A 19 -2.74 -18.84 5.26
N SER A 20 -3.65 -19.78 5.00
CA SER A 20 -5.09 -19.51 4.90
C SER A 20 -5.67 -18.82 6.14
N ARG A 21 -5.15 -19.13 7.35
CA ARG A 21 -5.58 -18.50 8.60
C ARG A 21 -5.17 -17.04 8.67
N GLU A 22 -3.92 -16.73 8.32
CA GLU A 22 -3.38 -15.37 8.28
C GLU A 22 -4.08 -14.55 7.19
N LEU A 23 -4.28 -15.13 5.99
CA LEU A 23 -5.04 -14.50 4.89
C LEU A 23 -6.45 -14.14 5.33
N ARG A 24 -7.21 -15.09 5.89
CA ARG A 24 -8.58 -14.84 6.36
C ARG A 24 -8.64 -13.69 7.37
N ARG A 25 -7.68 -13.63 8.30
CA ARG A 25 -7.61 -12.53 9.28
C ARG A 25 -7.33 -11.18 8.62
N LEU A 26 -6.38 -11.13 7.69
CA LEU A 26 -6.00 -9.90 7.00
C LEU A 26 -7.12 -9.41 6.07
N VAL A 27 -7.75 -10.30 5.31
CA VAL A 27 -8.92 -9.99 4.48
C VAL A 27 -10.03 -9.36 5.32
N ASN A 28 -10.40 -9.97 6.45
CA ASN A 28 -11.43 -9.44 7.33
C ASN A 28 -11.09 -8.05 7.88
N ARG A 29 -9.82 -7.76 8.14
CA ARG A 29 -9.38 -6.43 8.59
C ARG A 29 -9.39 -5.40 7.47
N ILE A 30 -9.02 -5.79 6.26
CA ILE A 30 -9.06 -4.92 5.07
C ILE A 30 -10.50 -4.52 4.76
N ILE A 31 -11.43 -5.48 4.69
CA ILE A 31 -12.84 -5.19 4.36
C ILE A 31 -13.55 -4.35 5.44
N THR A 32 -13.03 -4.37 6.68
CA THR A 32 -13.54 -3.53 7.79
C THR A 32 -12.77 -2.24 7.99
N GLY A 33 -11.81 -1.91 7.11
CA GLY A 33 -11.05 -0.67 7.16
C GLY A 33 -10.08 -0.56 8.35
N GLN A 34 -9.65 -1.68 8.91
CA GLN A 34 -8.78 -1.70 10.10
C GLN A 34 -7.29 -1.65 9.74
N SER A 35 -6.55 -0.82 10.47
CA SER A 35 -5.09 -0.83 10.45
C SER A 35 -4.54 -2.12 11.07
N THR A 36 -3.52 -2.71 10.43
CA THR A 36 -2.91 -3.97 10.87
C THR A 36 -1.39 -3.94 10.73
N ALA A 37 -0.68 -4.38 11.77
CA ALA A 37 0.76 -4.62 11.71
C ALA A 37 1.04 -6.11 11.50
N LEU A 38 1.85 -6.44 10.49
CA LEU A 38 2.32 -7.81 10.23
C LEU A 38 3.77 -7.94 10.70
N VAL A 39 3.98 -8.68 11.80
CA VAL A 39 5.30 -8.84 12.44
C VAL A 39 5.77 -10.28 12.32
N GLY A 40 7.08 -10.47 12.15
CA GLY A 40 7.72 -11.78 12.08
C GLY A 40 9.17 -11.66 11.61
N GLU A 41 9.94 -12.73 11.76
CA GLU A 41 11.38 -12.76 11.42
C GLU A 41 11.64 -12.43 9.93
N PRO A 42 12.84 -11.92 9.58
CA PRO A 42 13.23 -11.73 8.18
C PRO A 42 13.02 -13.00 7.34
N ARG A 43 12.65 -12.83 6.06
CA ARG A 43 12.46 -13.92 5.09
C ARG A 43 11.39 -14.97 5.43
N THR A 44 10.45 -14.66 6.33
CA THR A 44 9.27 -15.52 6.64
C THR A 44 8.11 -15.42 5.65
N GLY A 45 8.27 -14.66 4.56
CA GLY A 45 7.25 -14.50 3.51
C GLY A 45 6.23 -13.38 3.74
N LYS A 46 6.53 -12.42 4.63
CA LYS A 46 5.65 -11.25 4.89
C LYS A 46 5.36 -10.44 3.62
N THR A 47 6.41 -10.10 2.86
CA THR A 47 6.25 -9.37 1.60
C THR A 47 5.45 -10.19 0.58
N SER A 48 5.74 -11.48 0.44
CA SER A 48 4.97 -12.37 -0.45
C SER A 48 3.48 -12.42 -0.07
N LEU A 49 3.15 -12.41 1.23
CA LEU A 49 1.76 -12.36 1.71
C LEU A 49 1.07 -11.04 1.34
N LEU A 50 1.76 -9.91 1.47
CA LEU A 50 1.22 -8.60 1.07
C LEU A 50 1.03 -8.52 -0.46
N GLU A 51 1.98 -9.05 -1.24
CA GLU A 51 1.86 -9.15 -2.69
C GLU A 51 0.67 -10.01 -3.11
N TYR A 52 0.48 -11.16 -2.44
CA TYR A 52 -0.67 -12.04 -2.68
C TYR A 52 -2.01 -11.35 -2.37
N LEU A 53 -2.10 -10.56 -1.29
CA LEU A 53 -3.31 -9.80 -0.94
C LEU A 53 -3.64 -8.69 -1.94
N ARG A 54 -2.62 -8.13 -2.60
CA ARG A 54 -2.72 -7.04 -3.58
C ARG A 54 -3.05 -7.53 -4.99
N ALA A 55 -2.58 -8.72 -5.36
CA ALA A 55 -2.57 -9.25 -6.72
C ALA A 55 -3.97 -9.23 -7.36
N ARG A 56 -4.10 -8.72 -8.58
CA ARG A 56 -5.42 -8.58 -9.23
C ARG A 56 -6.09 -9.93 -9.44
N GLU A 57 -5.29 -10.95 -9.75
CA GLU A 57 -5.74 -12.32 -9.96
C GLU A 57 -6.32 -13.00 -8.71
N THR A 58 -6.00 -12.52 -7.50
CA THR A 58 -6.50 -13.09 -6.23
C THR A 58 -7.66 -12.29 -5.63
N GLN A 59 -7.88 -11.05 -6.08
CA GLN A 59 -8.84 -10.13 -5.46
C GLN A 59 -10.29 -10.63 -5.48
N ALA A 60 -10.72 -11.25 -6.59
CA ALA A 60 -12.08 -11.78 -6.70
C ALA A 60 -12.34 -12.87 -5.65
N ASP A 61 -11.38 -13.77 -5.44
CA ASP A 61 -11.48 -14.86 -4.48
C ASP A 61 -11.35 -14.38 -3.03
N LEU A 62 -10.50 -13.38 -2.78
CA LEU A 62 -10.24 -12.87 -1.43
C LEU A 62 -11.33 -11.93 -0.92
N TYR A 63 -11.83 -11.03 -1.77
CA TYR A 63 -12.69 -9.93 -1.33
C TYR A 63 -14.12 -10.00 -1.91
N GLY A 64 -14.35 -10.79 -2.96
CA GLY A 64 -15.65 -10.89 -3.62
C GLY A 64 -16.16 -9.53 -4.11
N HIS A 65 -17.43 -9.20 -3.79
CA HIS A 65 -18.03 -7.90 -4.12
C HIS A 65 -17.32 -6.70 -3.45
N ASN A 66 -16.56 -6.94 -2.39
CA ASN A 66 -15.78 -5.89 -1.72
C ASN A 66 -14.47 -5.57 -2.45
N ALA A 67 -14.12 -6.27 -3.54
CA ALA A 67 -12.91 -5.98 -4.31
C ALA A 67 -12.96 -4.62 -5.02
N ALA A 68 -14.12 -4.27 -5.60
CA ALA A 68 -14.28 -3.08 -6.43
C ALA A 68 -13.88 -1.75 -5.76
N PRO A 69 -14.23 -1.48 -4.49
CA PRO A 69 -13.83 -0.24 -3.82
C PRO A 69 -12.38 -0.25 -3.27
N LEU A 70 -11.66 -1.38 -3.33
CA LEU A 70 -10.33 -1.47 -2.73
C LEU A 70 -9.26 -0.90 -3.64
N ILE A 71 -8.46 0.01 -3.08
CA ILE A 71 -7.27 0.58 -3.72
C ILE A 71 -6.05 0.05 -2.98
N PHE A 72 -5.18 -0.67 -3.68
CA PHE A 72 -3.93 -1.18 -3.13
C PHE A 72 -2.75 -0.33 -3.59
N PHE A 73 -2.00 0.18 -2.63
CA PHE A 73 -0.72 0.83 -2.84
C PHE A 73 0.37 0.15 -2.01
N TYR A 74 1.58 0.10 -2.57
CA TYR A 74 2.75 -0.47 -1.91
C TYR A 74 3.85 0.58 -1.81
N MET A 75 4.36 0.78 -0.60
CA MET A 75 5.52 1.60 -0.31
C MET A 75 6.54 0.76 0.45
N ASP A 76 7.77 0.69 -0.07
CA ASP A 76 8.88 0.08 0.66
C ASP A 76 9.60 1.15 1.48
N SER A 77 9.47 1.06 2.80
CA SER A 77 10.10 2.00 3.71
C SER A 77 11.64 1.91 3.70
N GLN A 78 12.21 0.82 3.19
CA GLN A 78 13.67 0.66 3.08
C GLN A 78 14.28 1.52 1.96
N LEU A 79 13.46 1.96 1.00
CA LEU A 79 13.88 2.88 -0.07
C LEU A 79 13.85 4.34 0.37
N LEU A 80 13.39 4.61 1.60
CA LEU A 80 13.34 5.94 2.18
C LEU A 80 14.73 6.29 2.73
N GLY A 81 15.44 7.19 2.04
CA GLY A 81 16.74 7.67 2.47
C GLY A 81 16.69 8.51 3.76
N PRO A 82 17.87 8.88 4.31
CA PRO A 82 17.95 9.66 5.55
C PRO A 82 17.28 11.05 5.45
N GLU A 83 17.20 11.63 4.26
CA GLU A 83 16.55 12.93 3.99
C GLU A 83 15.02 12.84 3.86
N PHE A 84 14.44 11.68 4.17
CA PHE A 84 13.01 11.46 3.98
C PHE A 84 12.19 12.03 5.14
N THR A 85 11.51 13.15 4.88
CA THR A 85 10.66 13.82 5.86
C THR A 85 9.26 13.20 5.96
N GLN A 86 8.54 13.51 7.04
CA GLN A 86 7.12 13.14 7.17
C GLN A 86 6.26 13.68 6.01
N SER A 87 6.59 14.87 5.50
CA SER A 87 5.88 15.44 4.34
C SER A 87 6.13 14.61 3.07
N HIS A 88 7.37 14.17 2.84
CA HIS A 88 7.69 13.26 1.73
C HIS A 88 6.95 11.93 1.87
N PHE A 89 6.83 11.39 3.09
CA PHE A 89 6.05 10.17 3.34
C PHE A 89 4.60 10.31 2.85
N TRP A 90 3.90 11.33 3.33
CA TRP A 90 2.49 11.50 3.01
C TRP A 90 2.27 11.85 1.54
N GLN A 91 3.18 12.59 0.91
CA GLN A 91 3.14 12.82 -0.53
C GLN A 91 3.23 11.51 -1.30
N ASN A 92 4.19 10.64 -0.98
CA ASN A 92 4.32 9.34 -1.63
C ASN A 92 3.15 8.39 -1.32
N ALA A 93 2.61 8.43 -0.11
CA ALA A 93 1.51 7.56 0.30
C ALA A 93 0.18 7.94 -0.36
N LEU A 94 -0.07 9.24 -0.56
CA LEU A 94 -1.34 9.76 -1.07
C LEU A 94 -1.32 10.03 -2.57
N TYR A 95 -0.15 10.16 -3.20
CA TYR A 95 -0.04 10.40 -4.65
C TYR A 95 -0.77 9.36 -5.53
N PRO A 96 -0.70 8.04 -5.26
CA PRO A 96 -1.42 7.04 -6.04
C PRO A 96 -2.94 7.20 -5.91
N LEU A 97 -3.41 7.59 -4.73
CA LEU A 97 -4.82 7.88 -4.49
C LEU A 97 -5.23 9.15 -5.27
N TYR A 98 -4.39 10.19 -5.25
CA TYR A 98 -4.59 11.39 -6.05
C TYR A 98 -4.68 11.06 -7.54
N ASP A 99 -3.73 10.30 -8.08
CA ASP A 99 -3.68 9.93 -9.50
C ASP A 99 -4.92 9.11 -9.91
N GLN A 100 -5.28 8.08 -9.13
CA GLN A 100 -6.44 7.24 -9.44
C GLN A 100 -7.78 7.97 -9.26
N VAL A 101 -7.90 8.87 -8.28
CA VAL A 101 -9.18 9.54 -7.97
C VAL A 101 -9.39 10.81 -8.79
N ILE A 102 -8.32 11.52 -9.16
CA ILE A 102 -8.42 12.81 -9.88
C ILE A 102 -8.17 12.65 -11.39
N ALA A 103 -7.28 11.75 -11.81
CA ALA A 103 -7.04 11.50 -13.24
C ALA A 103 -7.95 10.39 -13.82
N GLY A 104 -8.60 9.58 -12.97
CA GLY A 104 -9.41 8.43 -13.38
C GLY A 104 -10.85 8.42 -12.88
N LYS A 105 -11.81 8.69 -13.78
CA LYS A 105 -13.20 8.14 -13.80
C LYS A 105 -13.82 7.68 -12.46
N GLY A 106 -14.05 8.58 -11.50
CA GLY A 106 -14.83 8.27 -10.31
C GLY A 106 -15.66 9.47 -9.86
N ASP A 107 -16.98 9.28 -9.70
CA ASP A 107 -17.94 10.27 -9.17
C ASP A 107 -17.72 10.62 -7.67
N ASN A 108 -16.54 10.33 -7.11
CA ASN A 108 -16.20 10.61 -5.72
C ASN A 108 -15.53 11.99 -5.57
N THR A 109 -16.26 13.03 -5.97
CA THR A 109 -15.83 14.44 -5.92
C THR A 109 -15.35 14.87 -4.53
N ARG A 110 -15.96 14.33 -3.46
CA ARG A 110 -15.57 14.67 -2.08
C ARG A 110 -14.20 14.12 -1.68
N ILE A 111 -13.94 12.83 -1.92
CA ILE A 111 -12.65 12.21 -1.58
C ILE A 111 -11.55 12.85 -2.45
N ALA A 112 -11.84 13.11 -3.72
CA ALA A 112 -10.94 13.83 -4.62
C ALA A 112 -10.54 15.20 -4.06
N GLN A 113 -11.53 15.96 -3.59
CA GLN A 113 -11.32 17.29 -3.01
C GLN A 113 -10.50 17.21 -1.71
N GLU A 114 -10.85 16.32 -0.79
CA GLU A 114 -10.13 16.14 0.47
C GLU A 114 -8.66 15.72 0.25
N VAL A 115 -8.41 14.82 -0.71
CA VAL A 115 -7.05 14.39 -1.08
C VAL A 115 -6.27 15.53 -1.72
N LYS A 116 -6.89 16.31 -2.60
CA LYS A 116 -6.27 17.47 -3.23
C LYS A 116 -5.85 18.52 -2.19
N GLU A 117 -6.75 18.91 -1.29
CA GLU A 117 -6.48 19.89 -0.24
C GLU A 117 -5.33 19.45 0.68
N LYS A 118 -5.33 18.16 1.08
CA LYS A 118 -4.25 17.60 1.90
C LYS A 118 -2.92 17.57 1.13
N MET A 119 -2.92 17.22 -0.16
CA MET A 119 -1.71 17.21 -0.99
C MET A 119 -1.13 18.60 -1.18
N ASP A 120 -1.97 19.63 -1.39
CA ASP A 120 -1.51 21.01 -1.53
C ASP A 120 -0.92 21.54 -0.20
N THR A 121 -1.53 21.18 0.93
CA THR A 121 -0.99 21.49 2.27
C THR A 121 0.38 20.84 2.49
N LEU A 122 0.56 19.58 2.07
CA LEU A 122 1.84 18.87 2.20
C LEU A 122 2.93 19.47 1.30
N ARG A 123 2.58 19.98 0.11
CA ARG A 123 3.52 20.66 -0.80
C ARG A 123 4.02 21.97 -0.20
N GLN A 124 3.15 22.77 0.40
CA GLN A 124 3.54 24.01 1.08
C GLN A 124 4.50 23.75 2.25
N ARG A 125 4.25 22.70 3.05
CA ARG A 125 5.12 22.33 4.18
C ARG A 125 6.48 21.80 3.75
N ALA A 126 6.54 21.06 2.64
CA ALA A 126 7.82 20.58 2.10
C ALA A 126 8.68 21.73 1.55
N GLY A 127 8.05 22.72 0.88
CA GLY A 127 8.73 23.93 0.41
C GLY A 127 9.30 24.78 1.54
N ASN A 128 8.54 24.96 2.62
CA ASN A 128 8.98 25.77 3.77
C ASN A 128 10.03 25.03 4.63
N GLY A 129 9.98 23.70 4.72
CA GLY A 129 10.95 22.90 5.49
C GLY A 129 12.37 22.92 4.92
N ALA A 130 12.52 23.10 3.61
CA ALA A 130 13.82 23.23 2.95
C ALA A 130 14.51 24.58 3.24
N GLU A 131 13.75 25.60 3.64
CA GLU A 131 14.26 26.92 3.99
C GLU A 131 14.74 26.99 5.45
N VAL A 132 14.09 26.26 6.36
CA VAL A 132 14.43 26.21 7.79
C VAL A 132 15.64 25.30 8.09
N ALA A 133 15.93 24.32 7.23
CA ALA A 133 17.08 23.40 7.40
C ALA A 133 18.44 23.98 6.93
N ARG A 134 18.49 25.27 6.53
CA ARG A 134 19.70 25.96 6.06
C ARG A 134 20.29 26.97 7.07
N VAL A 135 19.88 26.93 8.33
CA VAL A 135 20.38 27.82 9.40
C VAL A 135 21.19 27.04 10.42
#